data_AF-A0AAV4C4F8-F1
#
_entry.id   AF-A0AAV4C4F8-F1
#
_cell.length_a   1.000
_cell.length_b   1.000
_cell.length_c   1.000
_cell.angle_alpha   90.00
_cell.angle_beta   90.00
_cell.angle_gamma   90.00
#
_symmetry.space_group_name_H-M   'P 1'
#
loop_
_entity.id
_entity.type
_entity.pdbx_description
1 polymer ?
#
loop_
_entity_poly.entity_id
_entity_poly.type
_entity_poly.pdbx_seq_one_letter_code
_entity_poly.pdbx_strand_id
1 'polypeptide(L)'
;MGVPLDFFVADTNQDAILSLKASQNLQLIKILTVGLNIKDKEKSKNNDIVNEYKDVFQGLGCIGKTVHIELDPNAVPVVHPPRRIPLTER
;
A
#
# COMPACT_ATOMS: atom_id res chain seq x y z
N MET A 1 -25.36 33.26 13.74
CA MET A 1 -25.62 32.94 12.31
C MET A 1 -24.28 32.62 11.67
N GLY A 2 -24.14 31.46 11.04
CA GLY A 2 -22.90 31.12 10.33
C GLY A 2 -22.74 32.00 9.09
N VAL A 3 -21.52 32.45 8.84
CA VAL A 3 -21.19 33.16 7.60
C VAL A 3 -21.25 32.15 6.45
N PRO A 4 -21.92 32.45 5.32
CA PRO A 4 -21.90 31.56 4.16
C PRO A 4 -20.46 31.43 3.64
N LEU A 5 -20.01 30.20 3.46
CA LEU A 5 -18.69 29.90 2.91
C LEU A 5 -18.82 29.68 1.41
N ASP A 6 -18.01 30.40 0.63
CA ASP A 6 -17.93 30.17 -0.81
C ASP A 6 -17.13 28.90 -1.10
N PHE A 7 -17.73 27.99 -1.87
CA PHE A 7 -17.10 26.75 -2.32
C PHE A 7 -16.63 26.91 -3.76
N PHE A 8 -15.33 26.72 -3.99
CA PHE A 8 -14.72 26.82 -5.31
C PHE A 8 -14.20 25.46 -5.77
N VAL A 9 -14.48 25.10 -7.02
CA VAL A 9 -13.86 23.95 -7.69
C VAL A 9 -12.78 24.52 -8.61
N ALA A 10 -11.53 24.17 -8.36
CA ALA A 10 -10.39 24.57 -9.19
C ALA A 10 -9.86 23.36 -9.94
N ASP A 11 -9.82 23.44 -11.28
CA ASP A 11 -9.17 22.45 -12.12
C ASP A 11 -7.65 22.71 -12.11
N THR A 12 -6.95 22.02 -11.22
CA THR A 12 -5.50 22.19 -11.03
C THR A 12 -4.83 20.84 -10.85
N ASN A 13 -3.60 20.72 -11.37
CA ASN A 13 -2.78 19.52 -11.22
C ASN A 13 -1.93 19.63 -9.94
N GLN A 14 -2.59 19.66 -8.78
CA GLN A 14 -1.96 19.79 -7.46
C GLN A 14 -2.45 18.67 -6.54
N ASP A 15 -1.58 18.24 -5.62
CA ASP A 15 -1.95 17.25 -4.62
C ASP A 15 -2.90 17.86 -3.58
N ALA A 16 -3.95 17.11 -3.23
CA ALA A 16 -4.88 17.53 -2.20
C ALA A 16 -4.20 17.50 -0.82
N ILE A 17 -4.25 18.62 -0.08
CA ILE A 17 -3.71 18.72 1.28
C ILE A 17 -4.44 17.76 2.24
N LEU A 18 -5.75 17.57 2.02
CA LEU A 18 -6.59 16.70 2.83
C LEU A 18 -7.08 15.51 2.01
N SER A 19 -6.88 14.32 2.56
CA SER A 19 -7.44 13.10 1.99
C SER A 19 -8.97 13.07 2.10
N LEU A 20 -9.62 12.29 1.24
CA LEU A 20 -11.06 12.05 1.25
C LEU A 20 -11.59 11.73 2.66
N LYS A 21 -10.91 10.83 3.38
CA LYS A 21 -11.30 10.39 4.72
C LYS A 21 -11.20 11.51 5.75
N ALA A 22 -10.12 12.30 5.71
CA ALA A 22 -9.95 13.43 6.62
C ALA A 22 -11.03 14.49 6.39
N SER A 23 -11.31 14.82 5.12
CA SER A 23 -12.33 15.80 4.75
C SER A 23 -13.75 15.38 5.15
N GLN A 24 -14.07 14.09 5.09
CA GLN A 24 -15.34 13.54 5.59
C GLN A 24 -15.44 13.61 7.12
N ASN A 25 -14.36 13.23 7.84
CA ASN A 25 -14.33 13.26 9.29
C ASN A 25 -14.47 14.68 9.86
N LEU A 26 -13.88 15.66 9.19
CA LEU A 26 -13.99 17.08 9.52
C LEU A 26 -15.31 17.72 9.04
N GLN A 27 -16.20 16.93 8.43
CA GLN A 27 -17.50 17.39 7.90
C GLN A 27 -17.39 18.55 6.89
N LEU A 28 -16.23 18.67 6.21
CA LEU A 28 -16.00 19.67 5.16
C LEU A 28 -16.73 19.30 3.87
N ILE A 29 -16.86 17.99 3.61
CA ILE A 29 -17.56 17.45 2.45
C ILE A 29 -18.54 16.36 2.88
N LYS A 30 -19.70 16.34 2.24
CA LYS A 30 -20.68 15.25 2.37
C LYS A 30 -21.01 14.72 0.99
N ILE A 31 -20.65 13.47 0.74
CA ILE A 31 -20.95 12.80 -0.52
C ILE A 31 -22.37 12.24 -0.42
N LEU A 32 -23.28 12.80 -1.21
CA LEU A 32 -24.66 12.32 -1.30
C LEU A 32 -24.76 11.35 -2.47
N THR A 33 -24.69 10.05 -2.17
CA THR A 33 -24.89 9.00 -3.18
C THR A 33 -26.39 8.77 -3.36
N VAL A 34 -27.05 9.60 -4.17
CA VAL A 34 -28.47 9.44 -4.51
C VAL A 34 -28.57 8.80 -5.90
N GLY A 35 -29.22 7.64 -5.99
CA GLY A 35 -29.59 7.02 -7.28
C GLY A 35 -28.54 6.11 -7.94
N LEU A 36 -27.39 5.89 -7.32
CA LEU A 36 -26.44 4.88 -7.78
C LEU A 36 -26.67 3.58 -7.00
N ASN A 37 -27.49 2.68 -7.57
CA ASN A 37 -27.49 1.26 -7.21
C ASN A 37 -26.13 0.65 -7.60
N ILE A 38 -25.05 1.08 -6.97
CA ILE A 38 -23.78 0.35 -7.01
C ILE A 38 -23.97 -0.82 -6.06
N LYS A 39 -24.72 -1.81 -6.53
CA LYS A 39 -24.70 -3.17 -5.98
C LYS A 39 -23.43 -3.90 -6.37
N ASP A 40 -22.47 -3.23 -6.99
CA ASP A 40 -21.14 -3.75 -7.12
C ASP A 40 -20.39 -3.40 -5.85
N LYS A 41 -20.56 -4.28 -4.86
CA LYS A 41 -19.38 -4.72 -4.10
C LYS A 41 -18.33 -5.07 -5.16
N GLU A 42 -17.47 -4.12 -5.50
CA GLU A 42 -16.15 -4.38 -6.09
C GLU A 42 -15.31 -5.14 -5.04
N LYS A 43 -15.80 -6.31 -4.62
CA LYS A 43 -15.10 -7.32 -3.84
C LYS A 43 -14.57 -8.43 -4.74
N SER A 44 -14.70 -8.33 -6.06
CA SER A 44 -14.40 -9.46 -6.94
C SER A 44 -13.10 -9.33 -7.74
N LYS A 45 -12.69 -8.13 -8.20
CA LYS A 45 -11.48 -8.05 -9.05
C LYS A 45 -10.16 -8.39 -8.34
N ASN A 46 -10.04 -8.09 -7.05
CA ASN A 46 -8.81 -8.40 -6.29
C ASN A 46 -8.67 -9.88 -5.97
N ASN A 47 -9.76 -10.63 -5.82
CA ASN A 47 -9.67 -12.06 -5.61
C ASN A 47 -9.42 -12.79 -6.92
N ASP A 48 -9.93 -12.28 -8.04
CA ASP A 48 -9.73 -12.89 -9.35
C ASP A 48 -8.25 -12.94 -9.71
N ILE A 49 -7.50 -11.84 -9.55
CA ILE A 49 -6.05 -11.82 -9.84
C ILE A 49 -5.24 -12.69 -8.87
N VAL A 50 -5.61 -12.73 -7.59
CA VAL A 50 -4.92 -13.55 -6.58
C VAL A 50 -5.17 -15.04 -6.82
N ASN A 51 -6.36 -15.40 -7.31
CA ASN A 51 -6.70 -16.77 -7.66
C ASN A 51 -6.07 -17.18 -9.00
N GLU A 52 -6.02 -16.28 -9.99
CA GLU A 52 -5.43 -16.51 -11.30
C GLU A 52 -3.93 -16.74 -11.23
N TYR A 53 -3.22 -15.93 -10.43
CA TYR A 53 -1.75 -16.01 -10.25
C TYR A 53 -1.37 -16.55 -8.87
N LYS A 54 -2.14 -17.54 -8.39
CA LYS A 54 -1.97 -18.12 -7.06
C LYS A 54 -0.57 -18.68 -6.81
N ASP A 55 0.09 -19.18 -7.86
CA ASP A 55 1.46 -19.66 -7.87
C ASP A 55 2.51 -18.56 -7.60
N VAL A 56 2.21 -17.31 -7.96
CA VAL A 56 3.04 -16.14 -7.65
C VAL A 56 2.83 -15.68 -6.21
N PHE A 57 1.58 -15.74 -5.73
CA PHE A 57 1.18 -15.23 -4.41
C PHE A 57 1.26 -16.27 -3.28
N GLN A 58 1.74 -17.48 -3.55
CA GLN A 58 1.86 -18.57 -2.57
C GLN A 58 3.22 -19.28 -2.64
N GLY A 59 3.60 -19.91 -1.53
CA GLY A 59 4.90 -20.56 -1.40
C GLY A 59 6.03 -19.60 -1.01
N LEU A 60 7.26 -20.13 -0.97
CA LEU A 60 8.46 -19.36 -0.61
C LEU A 60 9.11 -18.66 -1.81
N GLY A 61 8.60 -18.93 -3.03
CA GLY A 61 9.28 -18.60 -4.28
C GLY A 61 10.45 -19.54 -4.58
N CYS A 62 10.86 -19.62 -5.86
CA CYS A 62 12.03 -20.38 -6.29
C CYS A 62 12.95 -19.47 -7.12
N ILE A 63 14.19 -19.27 -6.66
CA ILE A 63 15.24 -18.64 -7.47
C ILE A 63 15.76 -19.72 -8.42
N GLY A 64 15.12 -19.81 -9.59
CA GLY A 64 15.31 -20.80 -10.66
C GLY A 64 16.51 -21.75 -10.57
N LYS A 65 17.52 -21.55 -11.42
CA LYS A 65 18.70 -22.42 -11.50
C LYS A 65 19.77 -21.99 -10.51
N THR A 66 20.77 -22.87 -10.31
CA THR A 66 21.96 -22.60 -9.51
C THR A 66 22.59 -21.26 -9.89
N VAL A 67 22.72 -20.38 -8.90
CA VAL A 67 23.39 -19.09 -9.04
C VAL A 67 24.89 -19.30 -8.80
N HIS A 68 25.72 -18.78 -9.71
CA HIS A 68 27.15 -18.69 -9.50
C HIS A 68 27.45 -17.39 -8.75
N ILE A 69 27.99 -17.49 -7.54
CA ILE A 69 28.45 -16.35 -6.74
C ILE A 69 29.97 -16.33 -6.82
N GLU A 70 30.51 -15.26 -7.40
CA GLU A 70 31.96 -15.05 -7.55
C GLU A 70 32.42 -13.94 -6.61
N LEU A 71 33.57 -14.15 -5.96
CA LEU A 71 34.19 -13.16 -5.08
C LEU A 71 35.18 -12.31 -5.88
N ASP A 72 35.35 -11.05 -5.48
CA ASP A 72 36.50 -10.27 -5.93
C ASP A 72 37.80 -11.01 -5.57
N PRO A 73 38.81 -11.07 -6.46
CA PRO A 73 40.06 -11.78 -6.20
C PRO A 73 40.79 -11.33 -4.92
N ASN A 74 40.55 -10.09 -4.47
CA ASN A 74 41.19 -9.51 -3.29
C ASN A 74 40.24 -9.47 -2.08
N ALA A 75 39.08 -10.14 -2.13
CA ALA A 75 38.14 -10.16 -1.02
C ALA A 75 38.73 -10.86 0.22
N VAL A 76 38.63 -10.20 1.38
CA VAL A 76 39.07 -10.74 2.67
C VAL A 76 37.85 -11.24 3.44
N PRO A 77 37.89 -12.45 4.05
CA PRO A 77 36.77 -12.97 4.84
C PRO A 77 36.55 -12.11 6.08
N VAL A 78 35.29 -11.73 6.33
CA VAL A 78 34.90 -10.91 7.49
C VAL A 78 33.94 -11.70 8.37
N VAL A 79 34.30 -11.88 9.64
CA VAL A 79 33.43 -12.50 10.65
C VAL A 79 32.78 -11.41 11.49
N HIS A 80 31.47 -11.23 11.35
CA HIS A 80 30.70 -10.30 12.17
C HIS A 80 30.25 -10.99 13.47
N PRO A 81 30.37 -10.36 14.65
CA PRO A 81 29.82 -10.91 15.87
C PRO A 81 28.29 -11.03 15.77
N PRO A 82 27.66 -12.00 16.47
CA PRO A 82 26.21 -12.11 16.53
C PRO A 82 25.57 -10.77 16.93
N ARG A 83 24.53 -10.34 16.20
CA ARG A 83 23.80 -9.13 16.55
C ARG A 83 23.19 -9.31 17.94
N ARG A 84 23.40 -8.35 18.86
CA ARG A 84 22.67 -8.31 20.13
C ARG A 84 21.20 -8.01 19.81
N ILE A 85 20.33 -9.00 19.99
CA ILE A 85 18.89 -8.83 19.84
C ILE A 85 18.33 -8.61 21.26
N PRO A 86 17.55 -7.55 21.52
CA PRO A 86 16.88 -7.42 22.80
C PRO A 86 15.95 -8.63 22.98
N LEU A 87 16.07 -9.31 24.12
CA LEU A 87 15.11 -10.33 24.51
C LEU A 87 13.79 -9.63 24.81
N THR A 88 12.72 -10.02 24.13
CA THR A 88 11.37 -9.67 24.56
C THR A 88 11.12 -10.38 25.89
N GLU A 89 11.05 -9.60 26.97
CA GLU A 89 10.52 -10.08 28.25
C GLU A 89 9.08 -10.56 28.03
N ARG A 90 8.75 -11.73 28.59
CA ARG A 90 7.44 -12.38 28.48
C ARG A 90 6.31 -11.57 29.13
#